data_AF-A0A1Q9QYI0-F1
#
_entry.id   AF-A0A1Q9QYI0-F1
#
_cell.length_a   1.000
_cell.length_b   1.000
_cell.length_c   1.000
_cell.angle_alpha   90.00
_cell.angle_beta   90.00
_cell.angle_gamma   90.00
#
_symmetry.space_group_name_H-M   'P 1'
#
loop_
_entity.id
_entity.type
_entity.pdbx_description
1 polymer ?
#
loop_
_entity_poly.entity_id
_entity_poly.type
_entity_poly.pdbx_seq_one_letter_code
_entity_poly.pdbx_strand_id
1 'polypeptide(L)'
;MSLKDFQQTTALGPDALFLLDGVTFDTSLGGRHRPKQIMINALPLSKVPVAMRKMGWHTSAALMQRWFDSPGWEMPESWKKDYGHPAPMGLTRAQCDESLVKMSWAMGYERCRAAVKEAESRLTTPNAVKRLRDLLRELGWKEGDVVSLGSISHSAREMDAFSQLNYTAFGSTEDPLDDMYGALGTATLKVGVVGQTFTKQDCETGRTRNYFKVEYAGFYIRDHYDFNGIQFLGIWTEDKVLTKSEMLRAAVPSGQSIYKWANDEFALVRNDHFRGYRAKTRMGGDYIIYSDILWKKLDRMIDLDVQP
;
A
#
# COMPACT_ATOMS: atom_id res chain seq x y z
N MET A 1 -4.19 -25.39 -5.54
CA MET A 1 -4.16 -25.38 -7.02
C MET A 1 -2.72 -25.15 -7.46
N SER A 2 -2.27 -25.87 -8.48
CA SER A 2 -0.90 -25.79 -8.97
C SER A 2 -0.75 -24.56 -9.88
N LEU A 3 0.43 -23.93 -9.90
CA LEU A 3 0.78 -22.85 -10.84
C LEU A 3 0.54 -23.22 -12.32
N LYS A 4 0.34 -24.51 -12.62
CA LYS A 4 0.09 -25.04 -13.96
C LYS A 4 -1.36 -24.88 -14.45
N ASP A 5 -2.29 -24.49 -13.58
CA ASP A 5 -3.73 -24.48 -13.90
C ASP A 5 -4.28 -23.09 -14.29
N PHE A 6 -3.43 -22.06 -14.40
CA PHE A 6 -3.85 -20.70 -14.78
C PHE A 6 -3.88 -20.53 -16.31
N GLN A 7 -5.04 -20.14 -16.86
CA GLN A 7 -5.15 -19.68 -18.24
C GLN A 7 -4.30 -18.42 -18.45
N GLN A 8 -3.44 -18.43 -19.47
CA GLN A 8 -2.58 -17.31 -19.85
C GLN A 8 -3.44 -16.16 -20.39
N THR A 9 -3.53 -15.04 -19.64
CA THR A 9 -4.09 -13.79 -20.18
C THR A 9 -2.96 -12.79 -20.42
N THR A 10 -2.89 -12.23 -21.62
CA THR A 10 -1.90 -11.23 -22.03
C THR A 10 -2.15 -9.89 -21.33
N ALA A 11 -1.07 -9.25 -20.85
CA ALA A 11 -1.07 -7.97 -20.16
C ALA A 11 -1.02 -6.77 -21.14
N LEU A 12 -1.79 -6.82 -22.23
CA LEU A 12 -1.72 -5.81 -23.29
C LEU A 12 -3.04 -5.03 -23.36
N GLY A 13 -2.93 -3.70 -23.33
CA GLY A 13 -4.06 -2.78 -23.25
C GLY A 13 -4.57 -2.45 -24.66
N PRO A 14 -5.75 -1.83 -24.79
CA PRO A 14 -6.31 -1.46 -26.10
C PRO A 14 -5.43 -0.42 -26.86
N ASP A 15 -4.60 0.34 -26.14
CA ASP A 15 -3.62 1.27 -26.72
C ASP A 15 -2.21 0.67 -26.88
N ALA A 16 -2.05 -0.64 -26.68
CA ALA A 16 -0.85 -1.35 -27.14
C ALA A 16 -0.92 -1.42 -28.66
N LEU A 17 -0.53 -0.33 -29.32
CA LEU A 17 -0.71 -0.07 -30.75
C LEU A 17 -0.15 -1.15 -31.68
N PHE A 18 0.52 -2.21 -31.19
CA PHE A 18 1.18 -3.22 -32.02
C PHE A 18 1.42 -4.58 -31.36
N LEU A 19 0.49 -5.13 -30.56
CA LEU A 19 0.73 -6.47 -29.98
C LEU A 19 -0.50 -7.38 -30.11
N LEU A 20 -0.87 -7.64 -31.37
CA LEU A 20 -1.42 -8.93 -31.78
C LEU A 20 -0.26 -9.92 -31.90
N ASP A 21 -0.50 -11.21 -31.67
CA ASP A 21 0.46 -12.26 -32.00
C ASP A 21 1.01 -12.04 -33.42
N GLY A 22 2.33 -11.92 -33.55
CA GLY A 22 3.01 -11.85 -34.85
C GLY A 22 3.26 -10.46 -35.46
N VAL A 23 3.31 -9.37 -34.68
CA VAL A 23 3.73 -8.06 -35.26
C VAL A 23 5.21 -8.07 -35.62
N THR A 24 5.48 -7.80 -36.90
CA THR A 24 6.81 -7.66 -37.49
C THR A 24 7.16 -6.18 -37.61
N PHE A 25 8.25 -5.72 -37.01
CA PHE A 25 8.78 -4.37 -37.23
C PHE A 25 9.90 -4.39 -38.29
N ASP A 26 9.72 -3.62 -39.36
CA ASP A 26 10.77 -3.37 -40.35
C ASP A 26 11.68 -2.22 -39.91
N THR A 27 12.97 -2.51 -39.91
CA THR A 27 13.99 -1.64 -39.36
C THR A 27 14.60 -0.80 -40.49
N SER A 28 14.08 0.40 -40.75
CA SER A 28 14.74 1.32 -41.68
C SER A 28 14.97 2.69 -41.05
N LEU A 29 16.24 3.05 -40.86
CA LEU A 29 16.74 4.42 -40.93
C LEU A 29 18.25 4.38 -41.19
N GLY A 30 18.63 4.47 -42.47
CA GLY A 30 19.99 4.77 -42.93
C GLY A 30 21.00 3.62 -42.87
N GLY A 31 21.20 2.93 -44.00
CA GLY A 31 22.38 2.09 -44.24
C GLY A 31 22.06 0.64 -44.64
N ARG A 32 22.96 0.05 -45.43
CA ARG A 32 22.84 -1.25 -46.16
C ARG A 32 22.74 -2.49 -45.25
N HIS A 33 21.76 -2.57 -44.36
CA HIS A 33 21.46 -3.77 -43.60
C HIS A 33 20.05 -4.26 -43.91
N ARG A 34 19.91 -5.58 -44.12
CA ARG A 34 18.60 -6.21 -44.34
C ARG A 34 17.73 -5.97 -43.10
N PRO A 35 16.43 -5.72 -43.26
CA PRO A 35 15.51 -5.59 -42.13
C PRO A 35 15.61 -6.81 -41.23
N LYS A 36 15.72 -6.61 -39.92
CA LYS A 36 15.62 -7.69 -38.95
C LYS A 36 14.19 -7.71 -38.41
N GLN A 37 13.46 -8.79 -38.66
CA GLN A 37 12.19 -9.05 -37.99
C GLN A 37 12.46 -9.25 -36.50
N ILE A 38 11.82 -8.45 -35.65
CA ILE A 38 11.83 -8.62 -34.20
C ILE A 38 10.46 -9.15 -33.81
N MET A 39 10.44 -10.33 -33.19
CA MET A 39 9.22 -10.93 -32.62
C MET A 39 9.19 -10.61 -31.13
N ILE A 40 8.18 -9.89 -30.69
CA ILE A 40 7.99 -9.54 -29.27
C ILE A 40 6.95 -10.50 -28.70
N ASN A 41 7.37 -11.38 -27.80
CA ASN A 41 6.45 -12.23 -27.05
C ASN A 41 5.88 -11.44 -25.86
N ALA A 42 4.56 -11.51 -25.67
CA ALA A 42 3.88 -10.86 -24.57
C ALA A 42 4.10 -11.64 -23.26
N LEU A 43 4.73 -11.00 -22.26
CA LEU A 43 4.87 -11.59 -20.93
C LEU A 43 3.46 -11.79 -20.30
N PRO A 44 3.11 -13.02 -19.85
CA PRO A 44 1.85 -13.25 -19.13
C PRO A 44 1.78 -12.43 -17.84
N LEU A 45 0.62 -11.83 -17.53
CA LEU A 45 0.46 -10.98 -16.34
C LEU A 45 0.82 -11.72 -15.03
N SER A 46 0.55 -13.02 -14.97
CA SER A 46 0.88 -13.90 -13.85
C SER A 46 2.40 -14.12 -13.64
N LYS A 47 3.26 -13.68 -14.56
CA LYS A 47 4.72 -13.71 -14.41
C LYS A 47 5.27 -12.51 -13.64
N VAL A 48 4.49 -11.45 -13.43
CA VAL A 48 4.92 -10.27 -12.67
C VAL A 48 5.41 -10.66 -11.25
N PRO A 49 4.68 -11.47 -10.45
CA PRO A 49 5.19 -11.97 -9.16
C PRO A 49 6.50 -12.77 -9.27
N VAL A 50 6.75 -13.45 -10.40
CA VAL A 50 7.99 -14.22 -10.61
C VAL A 50 9.17 -13.26 -10.81
N ALA A 51 9.00 -12.23 -11.65
CA ALA A 51 10.01 -11.19 -11.84
C ALA A 51 10.30 -10.46 -10.52
N MET A 52 9.25 -10.08 -9.76
CA MET A 52 9.41 -9.48 -8.43
C MET A 52 10.28 -10.35 -7.51
N ARG A 53 10.03 -11.67 -7.44
CA ARG A 53 10.87 -12.59 -6.64
C ARG A 53 12.33 -12.62 -7.10
N LYS A 54 12.60 -12.60 -8.42
CA LYS A 54 13.97 -12.56 -8.97
C LYS A 54 14.70 -11.27 -8.60
N MET A 55 13.96 -10.16 -8.45
CA MET A 55 14.48 -8.87 -7.98
C MET A 55 14.69 -8.80 -6.45
N GLY A 56 14.32 -9.85 -5.70
CA GLY A 56 14.29 -9.82 -4.24
C GLY A 56 13.09 -9.07 -3.65
N TRP A 57 12.08 -8.73 -4.47
CA TRP A 57 10.87 -8.05 -4.05
C TRP A 57 9.84 -9.05 -3.52
N HIS A 58 10.19 -9.71 -2.42
CA HIS A 58 9.41 -10.82 -1.89
C HIS A 58 8.05 -10.38 -1.34
N THR A 59 7.96 -9.20 -0.73
CA THR A 59 6.70 -8.69 -0.15
C THR A 59 5.73 -8.27 -1.25
N SER A 60 6.21 -7.50 -2.22
CA SER A 60 5.44 -7.10 -3.40
C SER A 60 4.96 -8.33 -4.18
N ALA A 61 5.84 -9.32 -4.39
CA ALA A 61 5.45 -10.57 -5.06
C ALA A 61 4.36 -11.33 -4.30
N ALA A 62 4.42 -11.38 -2.96
CA ALA A 62 3.44 -12.09 -2.15
C ALA A 62 2.07 -11.39 -2.18
N LEU A 63 2.04 -10.06 -2.10
CA LEU A 63 0.80 -9.28 -2.24
C LEU A 63 0.16 -9.46 -3.62
N MET A 64 0.97 -9.38 -4.67
CA MET A 64 0.52 -9.59 -6.04
C MET A 64 0.00 -11.02 -6.24
N GLN A 65 0.72 -12.02 -5.72
CA GLN A 65 0.28 -13.42 -5.79
C GLN A 65 -1.04 -13.64 -5.04
N ARG A 66 -1.18 -13.05 -3.85
CA ARG A 66 -2.43 -13.09 -3.09
C ARG A 66 -3.59 -12.53 -3.91
N TRP A 67 -3.38 -11.41 -4.61
CA TRP A 67 -4.41 -10.82 -5.46
C TRP A 67 -4.87 -11.82 -6.52
N PHE A 68 -3.94 -12.46 -7.25
CA PHE A 68 -4.25 -13.49 -8.26
C PHE A 68 -4.96 -14.72 -7.68
N ASP A 69 -4.58 -15.13 -6.48
CA ASP A 69 -5.15 -16.31 -5.81
C ASP A 69 -6.52 -16.05 -5.17
N SER A 70 -6.96 -14.78 -5.14
CA SER A 70 -8.22 -14.38 -4.53
C SER A 70 -9.40 -14.44 -5.53
N PRO A 71 -10.63 -14.75 -5.07
CA PRO A 71 -11.82 -14.61 -5.90
C PRO A 71 -11.94 -13.19 -6.47
N GLY A 72 -12.39 -13.09 -7.72
CA GLY A 72 -12.53 -11.83 -8.42
C GLY A 72 -13.49 -10.90 -7.68
N TRP A 73 -12.95 -9.82 -7.13
CA TRP A 73 -13.68 -8.80 -6.41
C TRP A 73 -13.04 -7.44 -6.66
N GLU A 74 -13.88 -6.47 -7.00
CA GLU A 74 -13.48 -5.08 -7.21
C GLU A 74 -13.81 -4.27 -5.97
N MET A 75 -12.81 -3.57 -5.44
CA MET A 75 -13.01 -2.68 -4.30
C MET A 75 -13.91 -1.51 -4.72
N PRO A 76 -14.97 -1.19 -3.97
CA PRO A 76 -15.80 -0.03 -4.26
C PRO A 76 -15.00 1.27 -4.25
N GLU A 77 -15.14 2.10 -5.29
CA GLU A 77 -14.42 3.38 -5.40
C GLU A 77 -14.67 4.31 -4.20
N SER A 78 -15.85 4.22 -3.58
CA SER A 78 -16.17 4.96 -2.35
C SER A 78 -15.21 4.65 -1.20
N TRP A 79 -14.62 3.46 -1.14
CA TRP A 79 -13.68 3.08 -0.08
C TRP A 79 -12.36 3.86 -0.15
N LYS A 80 -12.08 4.52 -1.27
CA LYS A 80 -10.92 5.40 -1.46
C LYS A 80 -11.17 6.85 -1.02
N LYS A 81 -12.39 7.18 -0.60
CA LYS A 81 -12.78 8.52 -0.13
C LYS A 81 -13.01 8.48 1.37
N ASP A 82 -12.62 9.53 2.08
CA ASP A 82 -12.67 9.64 3.55
C ASP A 82 -14.00 9.20 4.19
N TYR A 83 -15.14 9.43 3.54
CA TYR A 83 -16.47 9.09 4.06
C TYR A 83 -16.96 7.67 3.72
N GLY A 84 -16.27 6.96 2.83
CA GLY A 84 -16.69 5.64 2.36
C GLY A 84 -15.80 4.50 2.84
N HIS A 85 -14.86 4.77 3.75
CA HIS A 85 -14.03 3.72 4.34
C HIS A 85 -14.93 2.73 5.10
N PRO A 86 -14.79 1.41 4.85
CA PRO A 86 -15.50 0.41 5.63
C PRO A 86 -15.03 0.47 7.09
N ALA A 87 -15.94 0.21 8.02
CA ALA A 87 -15.57 0.01 9.41
C ALA A 87 -14.48 -1.08 9.50
N PRO A 88 -13.35 -0.87 10.20
CA PRO A 88 -12.24 -1.83 10.21
C PRO A 88 -12.68 -3.24 10.61
N MET A 89 -13.62 -3.35 11.57
CA MET A 89 -14.16 -4.63 12.04
C MET A 89 -15.21 -5.26 11.12
N GLY A 90 -15.74 -4.52 10.14
CA GLY A 90 -16.70 -5.01 9.15
C GLY A 90 -16.05 -5.73 7.95
N LEU A 91 -14.72 -5.66 7.81
CA LEU A 91 -14.00 -6.29 6.71
C LEU A 91 -13.96 -7.82 6.85
N THR A 92 -14.30 -8.51 5.76
CA THR A 92 -14.14 -9.96 5.67
C THR A 92 -12.66 -10.33 5.49
N ARG A 93 -12.31 -11.60 5.76
CA ARG A 93 -10.96 -12.13 5.52
C ARG A 93 -10.53 -12.03 4.05
N ALA A 94 -11.47 -12.09 3.11
CA ALA A 94 -11.18 -11.93 1.69
C ALA A 94 -10.79 -10.49 1.35
N GLN A 95 -11.37 -9.51 2.05
CA GLN A 95 -11.18 -8.07 1.80
C GLN A 95 -10.05 -7.44 2.63
N CYS A 96 -9.35 -8.23 3.45
CA CYS A 96 -8.33 -7.72 4.36
C CYS A 96 -7.11 -8.66 4.46
N ASP A 97 -5.89 -8.12 4.37
CA ASP A 97 -4.64 -8.75 4.82
C ASP A 97 -4.26 -8.23 6.20
N GLU A 98 -3.76 -9.09 7.08
CA GLU A 98 -3.14 -8.72 8.36
C GLU A 98 -1.78 -9.42 8.56
N SER A 99 -1.24 -10.04 7.50
CA SER A 99 -0.21 -11.08 7.57
C SER A 99 1.02 -10.84 6.69
N LEU A 100 0.86 -10.28 5.49
CA LEU A 100 1.92 -10.18 4.49
C LEU A 100 2.85 -8.98 4.73
N VAL A 101 2.28 -7.82 5.07
CA VAL A 101 3.07 -6.65 5.40
C VAL A 101 3.40 -6.66 6.89
N LYS A 102 4.70 -6.63 7.20
CA LYS A 102 5.19 -6.56 8.58
C LYS A 102 5.89 -5.25 8.84
N MET A 103 5.66 -4.65 10.00
CA MET A 103 6.37 -3.47 10.46
C MET A 103 7.85 -3.74 10.64
N SER A 104 8.25 -4.97 11.00
CA SER A 104 9.67 -5.35 11.04
C SER A 104 10.36 -5.24 9.69
N TRP A 105 9.67 -5.61 8.60
CA TRP A 105 10.12 -5.40 7.22
C TRP A 105 10.07 -3.92 6.84
N ALA A 106 8.95 -3.25 7.10
CA ALA A 106 8.74 -1.86 6.71
C ALA A 106 9.74 -0.90 7.36
N MET A 107 10.11 -1.15 8.63
CA MET A 107 11.12 -0.38 9.35
C MET A 107 12.53 -0.53 8.79
N GLY A 108 12.76 -1.46 7.85
CA GLY A 108 13.98 -1.54 7.04
C GLY A 108 14.16 -0.35 6.09
N TYR A 109 13.08 0.36 5.75
CA TYR A 109 13.08 1.49 4.81
C TYR A 109 13.07 2.83 5.55
N GLU A 110 13.92 3.77 5.12
CA GLU A 110 14.04 5.09 5.79
C GLU A 110 12.74 5.88 5.76
N ARG A 111 12.00 5.82 4.66
CA ARG A 111 10.70 6.50 4.53
C ARG A 111 9.65 6.04 5.55
N CYS A 112 9.63 4.75 5.89
CA CYS A 112 8.75 4.26 6.96
C CYS A 112 9.23 4.71 8.34
N ARG A 113 10.55 4.69 8.60
CA ARG A 113 11.11 5.19 9.87
C ARG A 113 10.80 6.67 10.08
N ALA A 114 10.91 7.48 9.03
CA ALA A 114 10.54 8.89 9.04
C ALA A 114 9.04 9.06 9.34
N ALA A 115 8.18 8.29 8.68
CA ALA A 115 6.74 8.29 8.92
C ALA A 115 6.38 7.95 10.37
N VAL A 116 7.06 6.96 10.99
CA VAL A 116 6.83 6.61 12.40
C VAL A 116 7.17 7.78 13.33
N LYS A 117 8.32 8.41 13.12
CA LYS A 117 8.72 9.60 13.91
C LYS A 117 7.72 10.74 13.75
N GLU A 118 7.21 10.96 12.54
CA GLU A 118 6.21 11.98 12.26
C GLU A 118 4.85 11.66 12.88
N ALA A 119 4.35 10.43 12.74
CA ALA A 119 3.10 10.03 13.37
C ALA A 119 3.18 10.17 14.90
N GLU A 120 4.33 9.87 15.51
CA GLU A 120 4.56 10.04 16.95
C GLU A 120 4.53 11.52 17.39
N SER A 121 5.07 12.43 16.57
CA SER A 121 5.01 13.87 16.87
C SER A 121 3.59 14.43 16.76
N ARG A 122 2.74 13.78 15.96
CA ARG A 122 1.35 14.17 15.73
C ARG A 122 0.37 13.76 16.83
N LEU A 123 0.79 12.97 17.82
CA LEU A 123 -0.05 12.48 18.92
C LEU A 123 -0.66 13.60 19.78
N THR A 124 -0.03 14.76 19.84
CA THR A 124 -0.47 15.91 20.67
C THR A 124 -1.02 17.07 19.85
N THR A 125 -1.28 16.86 18.56
CA THR A 125 -1.90 17.89 17.70
C THR A 125 -3.36 18.12 18.10
N PRO A 126 -3.94 19.31 17.86
CA PRO A 126 -5.34 19.60 18.18
C PRO A 126 -6.32 18.56 17.62
N ASN A 127 -6.08 18.07 16.39
CA ASN A 127 -6.88 17.02 15.77
C ASN A 127 -6.76 15.66 16.50
N ALA A 128 -5.56 15.28 16.96
CA ALA A 128 -5.37 14.06 17.73
C ALA A 128 -6.04 14.15 19.11
N VAL A 129 -5.93 15.30 19.80
CA VAL A 129 -6.60 15.54 21.08
C VAL A 129 -8.13 15.53 20.91
N LYS A 130 -8.65 16.14 19.84
CA LYS A 130 -10.08 16.07 19.51
C LYS A 130 -10.52 14.61 19.29
N ARG A 131 -9.81 13.85 18.44
CA ARG A 131 -10.14 12.45 18.19
C ARG A 131 -10.07 11.59 19.45
N LEU A 132 -9.08 11.81 20.30
CA LEU A 132 -8.95 11.13 21.59
C LEU A 132 -10.17 11.39 22.49
N ARG A 133 -10.62 12.65 22.60
CA ARG A 133 -11.83 12.98 23.37
C ARG A 133 -13.08 12.34 22.79
N ASP A 134 -13.23 12.32 21.47
CA ASP A 134 -14.37 11.70 20.82
C ASP A 134 -14.43 10.19 21.14
N LEU A 135 -13.29 9.48 21.03
CA LEU A 135 -13.17 8.07 21.42
C LEU A 135 -13.48 7.83 22.90
N LEU A 136 -12.96 8.68 23.80
CA LEU A 136 -13.24 8.56 25.23
C LEU A 136 -14.73 8.76 25.53
N ARG A 137 -15.38 9.72 24.87
CA ARG A 137 -16.83 9.97 25.01
C ARG A 137 -17.67 8.82 24.47
N GLU A 138 -17.26 8.19 23.36
CA GLU A 138 -17.88 6.97 22.84
C GLU A 138 -17.81 5.82 23.86
N LEU A 139 -16.76 5.78 24.69
CA LEU A 139 -16.63 4.86 25.82
C LEU A 139 -17.35 5.33 27.10
N GLY A 140 -18.06 6.45 27.07
CA GLY A 140 -18.83 6.99 28.19
C GLY A 140 -18.05 7.87 29.17
N TRP A 141 -16.83 8.29 28.83
CA TRP A 141 -16.01 9.16 29.69
C TRP A 141 -16.70 10.49 30.01
N LYS A 142 -16.74 10.83 31.30
CA LYS A 142 -17.06 12.17 31.82
C LYS A 142 -15.86 12.73 32.58
N GLU A 143 -15.80 14.04 32.72
CA GLU A 143 -14.74 14.72 33.47
C GLU A 143 -14.65 14.16 34.90
N GLY A 144 -13.45 13.76 35.33
CA GLY A 144 -13.23 13.06 36.60
C GLY A 144 -13.17 11.53 36.51
N ASP A 145 -13.69 10.92 35.45
CA ASP A 145 -13.71 9.46 35.33
C ASP A 145 -12.34 8.91 34.89
N VAL A 146 -12.03 7.70 35.37
CA VAL A 146 -10.91 6.87 34.91
C VAL A 146 -11.44 5.89 33.86
N VAL A 147 -11.02 6.10 32.62
CA VAL A 147 -11.41 5.30 31.45
C VAL A 147 -10.13 4.88 30.74
N SER A 148 -10.01 3.58 30.47
CA SER A 148 -8.92 3.02 29.67
C SER A 148 -9.30 3.02 28.19
N LEU A 149 -8.32 3.26 27.32
CA LEU A 149 -8.46 3.22 25.87
C LEU A 149 -7.41 2.29 25.28
N GLY A 150 -7.83 1.41 24.37
CA GLY A 150 -6.96 0.49 23.65
C GLY A 150 -6.45 -0.70 24.48
N SER A 151 -5.73 -1.61 23.82
CA SER A 151 -5.04 -2.75 24.43
C SER A 151 -3.80 -3.12 23.62
N ILE A 152 -2.73 -3.57 24.29
CA ILE A 152 -1.54 -4.12 23.61
C ILE A 152 -1.81 -5.47 22.93
N SER A 153 -2.93 -6.11 23.23
CA SER A 153 -3.39 -7.33 22.56
C SER A 153 -4.14 -7.07 21.25
N HIS A 154 -4.45 -5.80 20.93
CA HIS A 154 -5.19 -5.46 19.72
C HIS A 154 -4.42 -5.78 18.45
N SER A 155 -5.13 -6.27 17.43
CA SER A 155 -4.68 -6.24 16.05
C SER A 155 -4.68 -4.80 15.52
N ALA A 156 -4.01 -4.55 14.39
CA ALA A 156 -4.00 -3.23 13.77
C ALA A 156 -5.41 -2.77 13.37
N ARG A 157 -6.32 -3.68 13.02
CA ARG A 157 -7.72 -3.35 12.74
C ARG A 157 -8.50 -2.96 13.99
N GLU A 158 -8.30 -3.67 15.08
CA GLU A 158 -8.91 -3.34 16.37
C GLU A 158 -8.40 -1.99 16.87
N MET A 159 -7.10 -1.73 16.73
CA MET A 159 -6.54 -0.41 17.01
C MET A 159 -7.14 0.69 16.11
N ASP A 160 -7.28 0.44 14.81
CA ASP A 160 -7.90 1.39 13.87
C ASP A 160 -9.35 1.71 14.24
N ALA A 161 -10.09 0.71 14.73
CA ALA A 161 -11.46 0.89 15.18
C ALA A 161 -11.55 1.66 16.50
N PHE A 162 -10.70 1.34 17.47
CA PHE A 162 -10.96 1.68 18.87
C PHE A 162 -10.01 2.71 19.48
N SER A 163 -8.80 2.90 18.95
CA SER A 163 -7.82 3.79 19.59
C SER A 163 -6.88 4.55 18.67
N GLN A 164 -7.19 4.61 17.37
CA GLN A 164 -6.45 5.41 16.40
C GLN A 164 -6.68 6.91 16.60
N LEU A 165 -5.58 7.65 16.68
CA LEU A 165 -5.61 9.10 16.93
C LEU A 165 -5.19 9.93 15.73
N ASN A 166 -4.16 9.49 15.00
CA ASN A 166 -3.62 10.25 13.88
C ASN A 166 -2.97 9.36 12.82
N TYR A 167 -2.56 9.96 11.71
CA TYR A 167 -1.89 9.28 10.61
C TYR A 167 -0.93 10.22 9.88
N THR A 168 -0.04 9.63 9.10
CA THR A 168 0.79 10.31 8.10
C THR A 168 0.88 9.45 6.85
N ALA A 169 0.93 10.09 5.69
CA ALA A 169 1.20 9.41 4.42
C ALA A 169 2.72 9.31 4.22
N PHE A 170 3.17 8.25 3.55
CA PHE A 170 4.56 8.11 3.16
C PHE A 170 4.68 7.38 1.82
N GLY A 171 5.82 7.56 1.17
CA GLY A 171 6.01 7.12 -0.20
C GLY A 171 5.79 8.26 -1.20
N SER A 172 6.50 8.21 -2.32
CA SER A 172 6.36 9.18 -3.40
C SER A 172 6.64 8.55 -4.76
N THR A 173 6.19 9.18 -5.85
CA THR A 173 6.53 8.76 -7.22
C THR A 173 8.02 8.84 -7.51
N GLU A 174 8.77 9.62 -6.74
CA GLU A 174 10.22 9.82 -6.89
C GLU A 174 11.05 8.76 -6.17
N ASP A 175 10.44 7.99 -5.27
CA ASP A 175 11.13 6.97 -4.48
C ASP A 175 11.79 5.90 -5.36
N PRO A 176 12.86 5.24 -4.86
CA PRO A 176 13.47 4.12 -5.55
C PRO A 176 12.45 3.03 -5.88
N LEU A 177 12.59 2.44 -7.08
CA LEU A 177 11.88 1.21 -7.42
C LEU A 177 12.50 0.07 -6.60
N ASP A 178 11.94 -0.18 -5.42
CA ASP A 178 12.31 -1.24 -4.49
C ASP A 178 11.08 -2.06 -4.07
N ASP A 179 11.26 -3.11 -3.25
CA ASP A 179 10.17 -4.00 -2.81
C ASP A 179 9.03 -3.24 -2.12
N MET A 180 9.33 -2.22 -1.31
CA MET A 180 8.27 -1.45 -0.65
C MET A 180 7.53 -0.54 -1.64
N TYR A 181 8.21 0.01 -2.66
CA TYR A 181 7.53 0.73 -3.74
C TYR A 181 6.58 -0.20 -4.51
N GLY A 182 7.03 -1.41 -4.85
CA GLY A 182 6.19 -2.40 -5.52
C GLY A 182 5.07 -2.97 -4.64
N ALA A 183 5.21 -2.93 -3.31
CA ALA A 183 4.23 -3.45 -2.37
C ALA A 183 3.14 -2.42 -2.02
N LEU A 184 3.53 -1.16 -1.83
CA LEU A 184 2.70 -0.13 -1.20
C LEU A 184 2.61 1.16 -2.03
N GLY A 185 3.58 1.44 -2.90
CA GLY A 185 3.67 2.74 -3.57
C GLY A 185 3.68 3.90 -2.57
N THR A 186 2.53 4.57 -2.43
CA THR A 186 2.24 5.52 -1.36
C THR A 186 1.25 4.89 -0.38
N ALA A 187 1.61 4.83 0.90
CA ALA A 187 0.78 4.22 1.94
C ALA A 187 0.52 5.16 3.12
N THR A 188 -0.43 4.78 3.97
CA THR A 188 -0.77 5.51 5.19
C THR A 188 -0.22 4.77 6.41
N LEU A 189 0.62 5.44 7.19
CA LEU A 189 0.98 5.00 8.53
C LEU A 189 0.01 5.63 9.53
N LYS A 190 -0.65 4.80 10.33
CA LYS A 190 -1.55 5.23 11.40
C LYS A 190 -0.89 5.04 12.76
N VAL A 191 -1.30 5.87 13.72
CA VAL A 191 -0.90 5.73 15.12
C VAL A 191 -2.14 5.68 16.02
N GLY A 192 -2.15 4.71 16.92
CA GLY A 192 -3.11 4.62 18.01
C GLY A 192 -2.40 4.57 19.36
N VAL A 193 -3.17 4.74 20.44
CA VAL A 193 -2.64 4.75 21.81
C VAL A 193 -3.29 3.68 22.68
N VAL A 194 -2.56 3.31 23.72
CA VAL A 194 -3.07 2.54 24.87
C VAL A 194 -2.75 3.34 26.13
N GLY A 195 -3.73 3.51 26.99
CA GLY A 195 -3.57 4.32 28.19
C GLY A 195 -4.87 4.54 28.94
N GLN A 196 -4.86 5.49 29.88
CA GLN A 196 -6.01 5.79 30.72
C GLN A 196 -6.11 7.27 31.08
N THR A 197 -7.34 7.73 31.30
CA THR A 197 -7.59 9.08 31.84
C THR A 197 -7.27 9.15 33.32
N PHE A 198 -6.87 10.34 33.77
CA PHE A 198 -6.71 10.65 35.18
C PHE A 198 -6.88 12.16 35.39
N THR A 199 -7.15 12.56 36.62
CA THR A 199 -7.24 13.97 36.99
C THR A 199 -6.04 14.41 37.81
N LYS A 200 -5.60 15.66 37.62
CA LYS A 200 -4.61 16.31 38.48
C LYS A 200 -5.12 17.69 38.87
N GLN A 201 -4.94 18.06 40.14
CA GLN A 201 -5.22 19.41 40.59
C GLN A 201 -4.10 20.34 40.09
N ASP A 202 -4.49 21.40 39.39
CA ASP A 202 -3.61 22.47 38.98
C ASP A 202 -3.28 23.33 40.21
N CYS A 203 -2.00 23.33 40.61
CA CYS A 203 -1.56 24.00 41.83
C CYS A 203 -1.68 25.53 41.75
N GLU A 204 -1.70 26.11 40.55
CA GLU A 204 -1.75 27.57 40.36
C GLU A 204 -3.19 28.07 40.33
N THR A 205 -4.10 27.34 39.70
CA THR A 205 -5.51 27.74 39.54
C THR A 205 -6.46 27.05 40.52
N GLY A 206 -6.00 26.02 41.23
CA GLY A 206 -6.81 25.17 42.10
C GLY A 206 -7.82 24.27 41.36
N ARG A 207 -7.85 24.33 40.02
CA ARG A 207 -8.81 23.60 39.18
C ARG A 207 -8.36 22.16 38.95
N THR A 208 -9.31 21.24 38.96
CA THR A 208 -9.07 19.86 38.52
C THR A 208 -8.97 19.84 37.01
N ARG A 209 -7.87 19.29 36.49
CA ARG A 209 -7.62 19.15 35.06
C ARG A 209 -7.58 17.69 34.65
N ASN A 210 -8.08 17.38 33.46
CA ASN A 210 -8.16 16.04 32.90
C ASN A 210 -6.99 15.77 31.98
N TYR A 211 -6.35 14.62 32.17
CA TYR A 211 -5.23 14.17 31.36
C TYR A 211 -5.47 12.75 30.87
N PHE A 212 -4.86 12.41 29.75
CA PHE A 212 -4.70 11.03 29.31
C PHE A 212 -3.23 10.63 29.40
N LYS A 213 -2.95 9.59 30.17
CA LYS A 213 -1.61 8.99 30.24
C LYS A 213 -1.50 7.94 29.14
N VAL A 214 -0.72 8.25 28.11
CA VAL A 214 -0.32 7.26 27.10
C VAL A 214 0.72 6.35 27.76
N GLU A 215 0.49 5.04 27.71
CA GLU A 215 1.43 4.00 28.16
C GLU A 215 2.14 3.35 26.97
N TYR A 216 1.42 3.18 25.86
CA TYR A 216 1.96 2.68 24.60
C TYR A 216 1.37 3.45 23.42
N ALA A 217 2.19 3.64 22.39
CA ALA A 217 1.73 3.96 21.04
C ALA A 217 1.94 2.74 20.13
N GLY A 218 0.94 2.45 19.30
CA GLY A 218 1.02 1.45 18.25
C GLY A 218 1.05 2.12 16.88
N PHE A 219 2.01 1.74 16.05
CA PHE A 219 2.15 2.21 14.67
C PHE A 219 1.91 1.06 13.71
N TYR A 220 1.10 1.29 12.68
CA TYR A 220 0.77 0.28 11.69
C TYR A 220 0.47 0.91 10.34
N ILE A 221 0.69 0.16 9.27
CA ILE A 221 0.40 0.57 7.90
C ILE A 221 -1.02 0.12 7.58
N ARG A 222 -1.79 1.02 6.94
CA ARG A 222 -3.04 0.70 6.28
C ARG A 222 -2.96 1.16 4.83
N ASP A 223 -3.28 0.27 3.90
CA ASP A 223 -3.23 0.58 2.48
C ASP A 223 -4.31 -0.16 1.66
N HIS A 224 -4.57 0.29 0.44
CA HIS A 224 -5.48 -0.37 -0.49
C HIS A 224 -4.66 -1.06 -1.59
N TYR A 225 -4.82 -2.38 -1.72
CA TYR A 225 -4.18 -3.15 -2.78
C TYR A 225 -5.22 -3.46 -3.85
N ASP A 226 -5.27 -2.59 -4.86
CA ASP A 226 -6.27 -2.66 -5.92
C ASP A 226 -5.72 -2.25 -7.29
N PHE A 227 -6.36 -2.75 -8.35
CA PHE A 227 -6.02 -2.39 -9.73
C PHE A 227 -7.15 -1.66 -10.43
N ASN A 228 -7.71 -0.65 -9.77
CA ASN A 228 -8.77 0.20 -10.33
C ASN A 228 -8.18 1.48 -10.94
N GLY A 229 -8.95 2.21 -11.76
CA GLY A 229 -8.50 3.45 -12.40
C GLY A 229 -7.44 3.29 -13.49
N ILE A 230 -6.83 4.41 -13.90
CA ILE A 230 -5.91 4.51 -15.05
C ILE A 230 -4.45 4.65 -14.59
N GLN A 231 -3.86 3.58 -14.07
CA GLN A 231 -2.46 3.59 -13.60
C GLN A 231 -1.54 2.73 -14.47
N PHE A 232 -0.34 3.24 -14.72
CA PHE A 232 0.77 2.53 -15.33
C PHE A 232 1.68 1.94 -14.24
N LEU A 233 2.01 0.66 -14.37
CA LEU A 233 2.72 -0.14 -13.37
C LEU A 233 4.13 -0.55 -13.82
N GLY A 234 4.60 -0.03 -14.95
CA GLY A 234 5.94 -0.26 -15.47
C GLY A 234 5.99 -1.12 -16.73
N ILE A 235 7.20 -1.26 -17.24
CA ILE A 235 7.53 -2.20 -18.31
C ILE A 235 8.30 -3.35 -17.65
N TRP A 236 7.82 -4.57 -17.84
CA TRP A 236 8.30 -5.77 -17.16
C TRP A 236 8.90 -6.74 -18.16
N THR A 237 10.00 -7.38 -17.79
CA THR A 237 10.54 -8.59 -18.43
C THR A 237 10.30 -9.81 -17.53
N GLU A 238 10.69 -11.00 -17.96
CA GLU A 238 10.59 -12.19 -17.09
C GLU A 238 11.46 -12.09 -15.81
N ASP A 239 12.45 -11.20 -15.82
CA ASP A 239 13.42 -11.08 -14.74
C ASP A 239 13.25 -9.83 -13.88
N LYS A 240 12.76 -8.72 -14.44
CA LYS A 240 12.70 -7.44 -13.73
C LYS A 240 11.65 -6.48 -14.29
N VAL A 241 11.27 -5.50 -13.48
CA VAL A 241 10.76 -4.22 -14.00
C VAL A 241 11.93 -3.36 -14.47
N LEU A 242 11.73 -2.64 -15.56
CA LEU A 242 12.69 -1.66 -16.02
C LEU A 242 12.83 -0.52 -15.02
N THR A 243 14.05 0.00 -14.88
CA THR A 243 14.30 1.21 -14.09
C THR A 243 13.63 2.43 -14.72
N LYS A 244 13.37 3.49 -13.95
CA LYS A 244 12.81 4.75 -14.47
C LYS A 244 13.61 5.31 -15.65
N SER A 245 14.95 5.23 -15.58
CA SER A 245 15.83 5.66 -16.67
C SER A 245 15.77 4.75 -17.90
N GLU A 246 15.61 3.44 -17.73
CA GLU A 246 15.37 2.50 -18.85
C GLU A 246 14.02 2.79 -19.52
N MET A 247 12.95 3.00 -18.74
CA MET A 247 11.64 3.36 -19.26
C MET A 247 11.66 4.69 -20.02
N LEU A 248 12.35 5.71 -19.50
CA LEU A 248 12.50 6.99 -20.20
C LEU A 248 13.22 6.83 -21.55
N ARG A 249 14.27 6.01 -21.61
CA ARG A 249 14.96 5.70 -22.88
C ARG A 249 14.09 4.93 -23.87
N ALA A 250 13.20 4.07 -23.39
CA ALA A 250 12.23 3.37 -24.24
C ALA A 250 11.15 4.29 -24.81
N ALA A 251 10.80 5.37 -24.11
CA ALA A 251 9.86 6.38 -24.59
C ALA A 251 10.44 7.29 -25.67
N VAL A 252 11.76 7.28 -25.89
CA VAL A 252 12.41 8.05 -26.97
C VAL A 252 12.24 7.29 -28.30
N PRO A 253 11.70 7.91 -29.36
CA PRO A 253 11.45 7.26 -30.66
C PRO A 253 12.72 7.03 -31.49
N SER A 254 13.80 6.53 -30.88
CA SER A 254 14.97 6.04 -31.60
C SER A 254 14.91 4.51 -31.62
N GLY A 255 14.83 3.92 -32.81
CA GLY A 255 14.71 2.47 -32.97
C GLY A 255 15.77 1.70 -32.17
N GLN A 256 16.95 2.29 -31.95
CA GLN A 256 18.08 1.73 -31.18
C GLN A 256 17.73 1.25 -29.76
N SER A 257 16.76 1.85 -29.08
CA SER A 257 16.41 1.49 -27.69
C SER A 257 15.71 0.13 -27.57
N ILE A 258 14.94 -0.26 -28.59
CA ILE A 258 14.10 -1.48 -28.58
C ILE A 258 14.94 -2.72 -28.94
N TYR A 259 16.01 -2.56 -29.73
CA TYR A 259 16.89 -3.68 -30.14
C TYR A 259 17.63 -4.35 -28.98
N LYS A 260 17.85 -3.64 -27.87
CA LYS A 260 18.49 -4.26 -26.69
C LYS A 260 17.59 -5.30 -26.01
N TRP A 261 16.27 -5.26 -26.26
CA TRP A 261 15.28 -6.14 -25.62
C TRP A 261 14.59 -7.06 -26.63
N ALA A 262 15.06 -7.08 -27.87
CA ALA A 262 14.50 -7.88 -28.96
C ALA A 262 14.53 -9.40 -28.70
N ASN A 263 15.29 -9.86 -27.71
CA ASN A 263 15.40 -11.26 -27.33
C ASN A 263 14.65 -11.60 -26.01
N ASP A 264 14.17 -10.59 -25.28
CA ASP A 264 13.49 -10.78 -23.99
C ASP A 264 11.99 -10.55 -24.16
N GLU A 265 11.16 -11.40 -23.54
CA GLU A 265 9.72 -11.15 -23.45
C GLU A 265 9.50 -9.92 -22.57
N PHE A 266 8.71 -8.95 -23.05
CA PHE A 266 8.37 -7.77 -22.27
C PHE A 266 6.87 -7.45 -22.33
N ALA A 267 6.36 -6.85 -21.26
CA ALA A 267 5.00 -6.34 -21.19
C ALA A 267 4.97 -4.95 -20.56
N LEU A 268 4.24 -4.06 -21.22
CA LEU A 268 3.79 -2.82 -20.59
C LEU A 268 2.61 -3.16 -19.70
N VAL A 269 2.71 -2.94 -18.39
CA VAL A 269 1.69 -3.35 -17.42
C VAL A 269 0.93 -2.13 -16.88
N ARG A 270 -0.40 -2.24 -16.81
CA ARG A 270 -1.35 -1.22 -16.35
C ARG A 270 -2.49 -1.87 -15.57
N ASN A 271 -3.23 -1.06 -14.82
CA ASN A 271 -4.36 -1.54 -14.01
C ASN A 271 -5.49 -2.17 -14.87
N ASP A 272 -5.67 -1.73 -16.12
CA ASP A 272 -6.67 -2.31 -17.03
C ASP A 272 -6.38 -3.78 -17.38
N HIS A 273 -5.11 -4.21 -17.40
CA HIS A 273 -4.75 -5.61 -17.61
C HIS A 273 -5.23 -6.50 -16.47
N PHE A 274 -5.10 -6.03 -15.23
CA PHE A 274 -5.59 -6.75 -14.05
C PHE A 274 -7.12 -6.80 -14.03
N ARG A 275 -7.81 -5.71 -14.39
CA ARG A 275 -9.27 -5.74 -14.56
C ARG A 275 -9.70 -6.71 -15.66
N GLY A 276 -8.98 -6.72 -16.79
CA GLY A 276 -9.17 -7.67 -17.87
C GLY A 276 -8.97 -9.13 -17.43
N TYR A 277 -7.94 -9.39 -16.62
CA TYR A 277 -7.72 -10.69 -15.98
C TYR A 277 -8.94 -11.08 -15.14
N ARG A 278 -9.39 -10.21 -14.22
CA ARG A 278 -10.53 -10.45 -13.34
C ARG A 278 -11.81 -10.76 -14.10
N ALA A 279 -12.11 -10.00 -15.14
CA ALA A 279 -13.30 -10.20 -15.97
C ALA A 279 -13.30 -11.58 -16.65
N LYS A 280 -12.13 -12.05 -17.10
CA LYS A 280 -11.98 -13.33 -17.83
C LYS A 280 -11.95 -14.54 -16.90
N THR A 281 -11.19 -14.48 -15.81
CA THR A 281 -10.91 -15.65 -14.96
C THR A 281 -11.83 -15.76 -13.75
N ARG A 282 -12.53 -14.66 -13.40
CA ARG A 282 -13.25 -14.52 -12.12
C ARG A 282 -12.33 -14.64 -10.90
N MET A 283 -11.03 -14.46 -11.07
CA MET A 283 -9.99 -14.41 -10.04
C MET A 283 -9.32 -13.03 -10.05
N GLY A 284 -8.59 -12.65 -9.01
CA GLY A 284 -8.02 -11.31 -8.92
C GLY A 284 -8.83 -10.39 -8.01
N GLY A 285 -8.72 -10.56 -6.70
CA GLY A 285 -9.51 -9.82 -5.72
C GLY A 285 -8.73 -8.68 -5.10
N ASP A 286 -9.28 -7.46 -5.14
CA ASP A 286 -8.75 -6.32 -4.39
C ASP A 286 -8.87 -6.56 -2.87
N TYR A 287 -8.06 -5.89 -2.06
CA TYR A 287 -8.18 -5.98 -0.60
C TYR A 287 -7.49 -4.80 0.11
N ILE A 288 -7.79 -4.64 1.39
CA ILE A 288 -7.12 -3.69 2.28
C ILE A 288 -5.97 -4.41 2.98
N ILE A 289 -4.83 -3.74 3.11
CA ILE A 289 -3.69 -4.20 3.88
C ILE A 289 -3.73 -3.55 5.25
N TYR A 290 -3.54 -4.34 6.29
CA TYR A 290 -3.07 -3.92 7.60
C TYR A 290 -1.75 -4.63 7.89
N SER A 291 -0.76 -3.90 8.38
CA SER A 291 0.43 -4.54 8.96
C SER A 291 0.14 -5.07 10.37
N ASP A 292 1.10 -5.80 10.95
CA ASP A 292 1.17 -5.91 12.41
C ASP A 292 1.50 -4.55 13.05
N ILE A 293 1.41 -4.47 14.38
CA ILE A 293 1.66 -3.22 15.11
C ILE A 293 3.12 -3.17 15.58
N LEU A 294 3.79 -2.08 15.27
CA LEU A 294 5.01 -1.67 15.95
C LEU A 294 4.63 -0.97 17.26
N TRP A 295 4.86 -1.63 18.38
CA TRP A 295 4.60 -1.07 19.70
C TRP A 295 5.79 -0.28 20.22
N LYS A 296 5.51 0.91 20.78
CA LYS A 296 6.48 1.73 21.49
C LYS A 296 5.91 2.11 22.85
N LYS A 297 6.64 1.82 23.92
CA LYS A 297 6.31 2.34 25.25
C LYS A 297 6.56 3.85 25.26
N LEU A 298 5.55 4.61 25.65
CA LEU A 298 5.63 6.06 25.80
C LEU A 298 5.12 6.40 27.19
N ASP A 299 5.79 7.29 27.91
CA ASP A 299 5.25 7.88 29.14
C ASP A 299 4.94 9.35 28.84
N ARG A 300 3.85 9.56 28.12
CA ARG A 300 3.44 10.89 27.62
C ARG A 300 2.07 11.23 28.18
N MET A 301 1.93 12.45 28.67
CA MET A 301 0.66 13.01 29.11
C MET A 301 0.08 13.90 28.02
N ILE A 302 -1.22 13.74 27.77
CA ILE A 302 -2.00 14.59 26.87
C ILE A 302 -3.01 15.35 27.73
N ASP A 303 -2.99 16.68 27.67
CA ASP A 303 -3.97 17.54 28.33
C ASP A 303 -5.28 17.51 27.53
N LEU A 304 -6.38 17.09 28.17
CA LEU A 304 -7.69 16.94 27.54
C LEU A 304 -8.51 18.24 27.61
N ASP A 305 -8.07 19.22 28.40
CA ASP A 305 -8.78 20.48 28.61
C ASP A 305 -8.27 21.60 27.68
N VAL A 306 -7.21 21.35 26.90
CA VAL A 306 -6.74 22.28 25.86
C VAL A 306 -7.79 22.34 24.75
N GLN A 307 -8.38 23.53 24.56
CA GLN A 307 -9.28 23.75 23.43
C GLN A 307 -8.49 23.72 22.11
N PRO A 308 -9.05 23.09 21.06
CA PRO A 308 -8.41 23.01 19.75
C PRO A 308 -8.27 24.37 19.06
#